data_AF-A0A2I0QGC8-F1
#
_entry.id   AF-A0A2I0QGC8-F1
#
_cell.length_a   1.000
_cell.length_b   1.000
_cell.length_c   1.000
_cell.angle_alpha   90.00
_cell.angle_beta   90.00
_cell.angle_gamma   90.00
#
_symmetry.space_group_name_H-M   'P 1'
#
loop_
_entity.id
_entity.type
_entity.pdbx_description
1 polymer ?
#
loop_
_entity_poly.entity_id
_entity_poly.type
_entity_poly.pdbx_seq_one_letter_code
_entity_poly.pdbx_strand_id
1 'polypeptide(L)'
;MQARKGEFNVKEMWDKALKNLNLAAPNVKCVEGLISAEKVPEKIEKGILRAKNDVFVFKDGTIRYDMTDVPLTHFKPKEIFTSVEKLKMLGYDKDYKNNSLVSNEQILELKCQDIIVPKESTDYLIKVAKFVDDELSLYYKMPPYYNIQKTEDLIGTIIVGLAPHTSAGIIGRIIGFCDATCCFAHPLWHTAKRR
;
A
#
# COMPACT_ATOMS: atom_id res chain seq x y z
N MET A 1 -11.70 -13.57 27.63
CA MET A 1 -12.21 -14.95 27.51
C MET A 1 -11.00 -15.87 27.33
N GLN A 2 -10.88 -17.00 28.04
CA GLN A 2 -9.77 -17.94 27.75
C GLN A 2 -10.08 -18.71 26.46
N ALA A 3 -9.22 -18.57 25.45
CA ALA A 3 -9.30 -19.36 24.23
C ALA A 3 -9.18 -20.86 24.57
N ARG A 4 -10.13 -21.66 24.09
CA ARG A 4 -10.17 -23.12 24.32
C ARG A 4 -9.65 -23.84 23.09
N LYS A 5 -8.97 -24.97 23.29
CA LYS A 5 -8.68 -25.90 22.19
C LYS A 5 -10.01 -26.48 21.70
N GLY A 6 -10.21 -26.46 20.39
CA GLY A 6 -11.38 -27.02 19.72
C GLY A 6 -10.96 -27.70 18.43
N GLU A 7 -11.81 -28.62 17.96
CA GLU A 7 -11.65 -29.25 16.66
C GLU A 7 -12.35 -28.40 15.59
N PHE A 8 -11.70 -28.23 14.44
CA PHE A 8 -12.21 -27.44 13.33
C PHE A 8 -12.22 -28.29 12.07
N ASN A 9 -13.37 -28.34 11.37
CA ASN A 9 -13.45 -28.95 10.04
C ASN A 9 -12.92 -27.98 8.99
N VAL A 10 -11.59 -27.89 8.87
CA VAL A 10 -10.91 -26.96 7.95
C VAL A 10 -11.33 -27.20 6.49
N LYS A 11 -11.54 -28.46 6.11
CA LYS A 11 -11.95 -28.82 4.74
C LYS A 11 -13.29 -28.18 4.39
N GLU A 12 -14.29 -28.32 5.25
CA GLU A 12 -15.61 -27.75 5.02
C GLU A 12 -15.57 -26.21 4.96
N MET A 13 -14.80 -25.59 5.87
CA MET A 13 -14.62 -24.14 5.86
C MET A 13 -13.94 -23.65 4.57
N TRP A 14 -12.95 -24.39 4.09
CA TRP A 14 -12.22 -24.12 2.85
C TRP A 14 -13.11 -24.25 1.61
N ASP A 15 -13.84 -25.37 1.49
CA ASP A 15 -14.75 -25.62 0.36
C ASP A 15 -15.86 -24.56 0.29
N LYS A 16 -16.38 -24.13 1.45
CA LYS A 16 -17.35 -23.05 1.55
C LYS A 16 -16.74 -21.70 1.11
N ALA A 17 -15.53 -21.38 1.54
CA ALA A 17 -14.84 -20.15 1.18
C ALA A 17 -14.59 -20.07 -0.34
N LEU A 18 -14.14 -21.15 -0.97
CA LEU A 18 -13.96 -21.22 -2.43
C LEU A 18 -15.27 -21.04 -3.19
N LYS A 19 -16.35 -21.68 -2.71
CA LYS A 19 -17.68 -21.53 -3.31
C LYS A 19 -18.20 -20.09 -3.17
N ASN A 20 -17.99 -19.44 -2.02
CA ASN A 20 -18.40 -18.05 -1.79
C ASN A 20 -17.69 -17.07 -2.74
N LEU A 21 -16.41 -17.31 -3.01
CA LEU A 21 -15.59 -16.49 -3.88
C LEU A 21 -15.72 -16.85 -5.37
N ASN A 22 -16.28 -18.02 -5.68
CA ASN A 22 -16.31 -18.61 -7.03
C ASN A 22 -14.90 -18.70 -7.66
N LEU A 23 -13.93 -19.19 -6.88
CA LEU A 23 -12.53 -19.32 -7.29
C LEU A 23 -12.05 -20.77 -7.21
N ALA A 24 -11.08 -21.11 -8.05
CA ALA A 24 -10.31 -22.35 -7.90
C ALA A 24 -9.38 -22.26 -6.68
N ALA A 25 -9.05 -23.42 -6.09
CA ALA A 25 -8.20 -23.51 -4.92
C ALA A 25 -6.75 -23.04 -5.22
N PRO A 26 -6.29 -21.91 -4.64
CA PRO A 26 -4.89 -21.52 -4.75
C PRO A 26 -4.07 -22.19 -3.64
N ASN A 27 -2.74 -22.13 -3.76
CA ASN A 27 -1.85 -22.53 -2.68
C ASN A 27 -1.77 -21.42 -1.62
N VAL A 28 -2.32 -21.67 -0.43
CA VAL A 28 -2.38 -20.68 0.66
C VAL A 28 -1.44 -21.11 1.79
N LYS A 29 -0.54 -20.20 2.19
CA LYS A 29 0.28 -20.37 3.39
C LYS A 29 -0.47 -19.87 4.62
N CYS A 30 -0.40 -20.65 5.70
CA CYS A 30 -1.06 -20.35 6.98
C CYS A 30 -0.01 -20.28 8.11
N VAL A 31 -0.45 -19.81 9.28
CA VAL A 31 0.34 -19.91 10.52
C VAL A 31 0.09 -21.25 11.20
N GLU A 32 1.11 -21.79 11.89
CA GLU A 32 0.97 -23.02 12.68
C GLU A 32 0.04 -22.83 13.89
N GLY A 33 -0.01 -21.62 14.43
CA GLY A 33 -0.87 -21.28 15.56
C GLY A 33 -1.06 -19.78 15.70
N LEU A 34 -2.23 -19.38 16.19
CA LEU A 34 -2.52 -17.98 16.45
C LEU A 34 -1.75 -17.53 17.70
N ILE A 35 -1.10 -16.36 17.62
CA ILE A 35 -0.36 -15.77 18.73
C ILE A 35 -1.14 -14.69 19.49
N SER A 36 -2.26 -14.21 18.94
CA SER A 36 -3.13 -13.23 19.57
C SER A 36 -3.75 -13.76 20.87
N ALA A 37 -4.14 -12.85 21.78
CA ALA A 37 -4.77 -13.22 23.05
C ALA A 37 -6.11 -13.93 22.84
N GLU A 38 -6.95 -13.39 21.95
CA GLU A 38 -8.30 -13.91 21.69
C GLU A 38 -8.33 -15.13 20.77
N LYS A 39 -7.22 -15.46 20.09
CA LYS A 39 -7.12 -16.59 19.14
C LYS A 39 -8.25 -16.62 18.11
N VAL A 40 -8.73 -15.45 17.67
CA VAL A 40 -9.71 -15.35 16.58
C VAL A 40 -8.96 -15.42 15.24
N PRO A 41 -9.22 -16.41 14.38
CA PRO A 41 -8.61 -16.48 13.06
C PRO A 41 -9.21 -15.44 12.11
N GLU A 42 -8.39 -14.96 11.18
CA GLU A 42 -8.87 -14.21 10.02
C GLU A 42 -9.76 -15.10 9.13
N LYS A 43 -10.67 -14.48 8.37
CA LYS A 43 -11.51 -15.18 7.40
C LYS A 43 -10.67 -15.79 6.28
N ILE A 44 -10.89 -17.08 5.99
CA ILE A 44 -10.12 -17.87 5.01
C ILE A 44 -10.20 -17.24 3.61
N GLU A 45 -11.35 -16.65 3.27
CA GLU A 45 -11.56 -15.95 2.01
C GLU A 45 -10.48 -14.89 1.76
N LYS A 46 -10.09 -14.13 2.79
CA LYS A 46 -9.02 -13.13 2.68
C LYS A 46 -7.68 -13.79 2.34
N GLY A 47 -7.37 -14.92 2.96
CA GLY A 47 -6.16 -15.71 2.66
C GLY A 47 -6.12 -16.23 1.21
N ILE A 48 -7.25 -16.71 0.70
CA ILE A 48 -7.41 -17.15 -0.70
C ILE A 48 -7.16 -15.99 -1.66
N LEU A 49 -7.77 -14.82 -1.40
CA LEU A 49 -7.60 -13.63 -2.23
C LEU A 49 -6.18 -13.07 -2.19
N ARG A 50 -5.50 -13.14 -1.03
CA ARG A 50 -4.07 -12.80 -0.94
C ARG A 50 -3.20 -13.72 -1.77
N ALA A 51 -3.44 -15.04 -1.72
CA ALA A 51 -2.71 -16.01 -2.53
C ALA A 51 -2.96 -15.84 -4.03
N LYS A 52 -4.20 -15.53 -4.43
CA LYS A 52 -4.55 -15.20 -5.83
C LYS A 52 -3.74 -14.01 -6.36
N ASN A 53 -3.51 -13.00 -5.52
CA ASN A 53 -2.82 -11.76 -5.88
C ASN A 53 -1.32 -11.76 -5.54
N ASP A 54 -0.79 -12.86 -4.99
CA ASP A 54 0.62 -12.98 -4.59
C ASP A 54 1.07 -11.86 -3.63
N VAL A 55 0.28 -11.64 -2.57
CA VAL A 55 0.57 -10.67 -1.51
C VAL A 55 0.62 -11.33 -0.12
N PHE A 56 1.43 -10.77 0.77
CA PHE A 56 1.72 -11.36 2.07
C PHE A 56 1.24 -10.51 3.22
N VAL A 57 0.68 -11.18 4.24
CA VAL A 57 0.08 -10.54 5.41
C VAL A 57 1.08 -10.45 6.55
N PHE A 58 1.07 -9.33 7.27
CA PHE A 58 1.78 -9.14 8.53
C PHE A 58 0.91 -9.59 9.71
N LYS A 59 1.50 -9.71 10.91
CA LYS A 59 0.84 -10.29 12.10
C LYS A 59 -0.47 -9.60 12.53
N ASP A 60 -0.67 -8.35 12.13
CA ASP A 60 -1.85 -7.53 12.44
C ASP A 60 -2.90 -7.52 11.30
N GLY A 61 -2.73 -8.32 10.25
CA GLY A 61 -3.63 -8.37 9.10
C GLY A 61 -3.31 -7.36 7.99
N THR A 62 -2.36 -6.46 8.20
CA THR A 62 -1.92 -5.47 7.19
C THR A 62 -0.98 -6.09 6.16
N ILE A 63 -0.87 -5.47 4.99
CA ILE A 63 0.19 -5.77 4.01
C ILE A 63 1.17 -4.61 4.04
N ARG A 64 2.46 -4.92 4.17
CA ARG A 64 3.52 -3.92 4.34
C ARG A 64 4.59 -4.11 3.26
N TYR A 65 5.25 -3.01 2.91
CA TYR A 65 6.43 -3.00 2.07
C TYR A 65 7.51 -2.19 2.79
N ASP A 66 8.63 -2.83 3.09
CA ASP A 66 9.72 -2.20 3.84
C ASP A 66 10.62 -1.39 2.90
N MET A 67 10.92 -0.15 3.29
CA MET A 67 11.75 0.77 2.50
C MET A 67 12.78 1.47 3.38
N THR A 68 13.88 1.87 2.76
CA THR A 68 14.83 2.82 3.35
C THR A 68 14.32 4.25 3.15
N ASP A 69 14.31 5.03 4.22
CA ASP A 69 13.86 6.42 4.24
C ASP A 69 15.02 7.37 3.85
N VAL A 70 14.77 8.30 2.93
CA VAL A 70 15.73 9.37 2.58
C VAL A 70 15.03 10.73 2.56
N PRO A 71 15.51 11.73 3.33
CA PRO A 71 14.88 13.04 3.37
C PRO A 71 15.08 13.80 2.05
N LEU A 72 14.02 14.47 1.58
CA LEU A 72 14.03 15.35 0.41
C LEU A 72 13.09 16.54 0.64
N THR A 73 13.50 17.74 0.25
CA THR A 73 12.64 18.95 0.33
C THR A 73 12.23 19.48 -1.03
N HIS A 74 12.96 19.13 -2.09
CA HIS A 74 12.73 19.62 -3.44
C HIS A 74 12.95 18.52 -4.47
N PHE A 75 12.24 18.58 -5.58
CA PHE A 75 12.35 17.61 -6.67
C PHE A 75 12.11 18.27 -8.02
N LYS A 76 12.58 17.66 -9.11
CA LYS A 76 12.10 17.98 -10.44
C LYS A 76 11.06 16.97 -10.91
N PRO A 77 9.99 17.38 -11.63
CA PRO A 77 9.02 16.45 -12.21
C PRO A 77 9.67 15.31 -13.02
N LYS A 78 10.72 15.64 -13.79
CA LYS A 78 11.46 14.66 -14.59
C LYS A 78 12.16 13.58 -13.77
N GLU A 79 12.65 13.91 -12.58
CA GLU A 79 13.38 12.97 -11.70
C GLU A 79 12.44 11.96 -11.05
N ILE A 80 11.16 12.32 -10.90
CA ILE A 80 10.15 11.49 -10.25
C ILE A 80 9.21 10.78 -11.25
N PHE A 81 9.49 10.91 -12.54
CA PHE A 81 8.69 10.35 -13.65
C PHE A 81 7.21 10.75 -13.62
N THR A 82 6.91 11.99 -13.19
CA THR A 82 5.54 12.51 -13.15
C THR A 82 5.38 13.72 -14.06
N SER A 83 4.30 13.76 -14.84
CA SER A 83 4.03 14.88 -15.75
C SER A 83 3.67 16.16 -15.00
N VAL A 84 3.91 17.30 -15.65
CA VAL A 84 3.56 18.62 -15.12
C VAL A 84 2.04 18.71 -14.89
N GLU A 85 1.23 18.17 -15.78
CA GLU A 85 -0.23 18.18 -15.69
C GLU A 85 -0.71 17.42 -14.45
N LYS A 86 -0.13 16.24 -14.20
CA LYS A 86 -0.48 15.44 -13.03
C LYS A 86 -0.07 16.13 -11.73
N LEU A 87 1.09 16.77 -11.68
CA LEU A 87 1.52 17.56 -10.52
C LEU A 87 0.62 18.76 -10.25
N LYS A 88 0.17 19.47 -11.31
CA LYS A 88 -0.84 20.52 -11.17
C LYS A 88 -2.14 20.00 -10.55
N MET A 89 -2.63 18.84 -11.01
CA MET A 89 -3.82 18.20 -10.40
C MET A 89 -3.62 17.85 -8.91
N LEU A 90 -2.38 17.58 -8.49
CA LEU A 90 -2.02 17.31 -7.09
C LEU A 90 -1.83 18.59 -6.25
N GLY A 91 -1.96 19.77 -6.87
CA GLY A 91 -1.85 21.09 -6.22
C GLY A 91 -0.44 21.69 -6.24
N TYR A 92 0.39 21.32 -7.21
CA TYR A 92 1.68 21.97 -7.48
C TYR A 92 1.55 22.99 -8.61
N ASP A 93 1.34 24.25 -8.24
CA ASP A 93 1.11 25.33 -9.22
C ASP A 93 2.36 26.17 -9.52
N LYS A 94 3.32 26.20 -8.58
CA LYS A 94 4.49 27.06 -8.63
C LYS A 94 5.76 26.32 -8.25
N ASP A 95 6.88 26.76 -8.81
CA ASP A 95 8.22 26.34 -8.42
C ASP A 95 8.71 27.03 -7.14
N TYR A 96 9.89 26.63 -6.66
CA TYR A 96 10.52 27.19 -5.45
C TYR A 96 10.79 28.71 -5.52
N LYS A 97 10.75 29.30 -6.72
CA LYS A 97 10.93 30.73 -7.00
C LYS A 97 9.60 31.46 -7.21
N ASN A 98 8.46 30.82 -6.93
CA ASN A 98 7.11 31.31 -7.17
C ASN A 98 6.72 31.50 -8.65
N ASN A 99 7.48 30.98 -9.60
CA ASN A 99 7.08 30.99 -11.01
C ASN A 99 6.06 29.88 -11.26
N SER A 100 5.12 30.11 -12.19
CA SER A 100 4.17 29.08 -12.60
C SER A 100 4.88 27.82 -13.10
N LEU A 101 4.38 26.66 -12.70
CA LEU A 101 4.87 25.37 -13.18
C LEU A 101 4.49 25.18 -14.65
N VAL A 102 5.48 25.16 -15.53
CA VAL A 102 5.31 25.01 -16.99
C VAL A 102 6.29 24.01 -17.60
N SER A 103 7.34 23.62 -16.88
CA SER A 103 8.40 22.73 -17.36
C SER A 103 8.71 21.62 -16.37
N ASN A 104 9.10 20.45 -16.89
CA ASN A 104 9.52 19.30 -16.09
C ASN A 104 10.95 19.41 -15.51
N GLU A 105 11.69 20.46 -15.88
CA GLU A 105 13.03 20.78 -15.34
C GLU A 105 12.98 21.77 -14.16
N GLN A 106 11.80 22.33 -13.86
CA GLN A 106 11.61 23.22 -12.70
C GLN A 106 11.74 22.45 -11.39
N ILE A 107 12.33 23.10 -10.40
CA ILE A 107 12.48 22.56 -9.05
C ILE A 107 11.24 22.95 -8.24
N LEU A 108 10.51 21.95 -7.76
CA LEU A 108 9.32 22.11 -6.92
C LEU A 108 9.66 21.83 -5.46
N GLU A 109 9.04 22.57 -4.54
CA GLU A 109 9.08 22.28 -3.11
C GLU A 109 8.12 21.12 -2.78
N LEU A 110 8.62 20.06 -2.14
CA LEU A 110 7.84 18.88 -1.77
C LEU A 110 6.86 19.19 -0.64
N LYS A 111 5.56 18.93 -0.87
CA LYS A 111 4.55 19.07 0.19
C LYS A 111 4.81 18.08 1.33
N CYS A 112 4.49 18.47 2.56
CA CYS A 112 4.90 17.77 3.78
C CYS A 112 4.52 16.28 3.87
N GLN A 113 3.46 15.83 3.20
CA GLN A 113 2.99 14.44 3.23
C GLN A 113 3.06 13.77 1.85
N ASP A 114 3.66 14.42 0.87
CA ASP A 114 3.88 13.81 -0.43
C ASP A 114 5.19 13.00 -0.40
N ILE A 115 5.17 11.85 -1.06
CA ILE A 115 6.29 10.91 -1.08
C ILE A 115 6.59 10.44 -2.51
N ILE A 116 7.83 10.04 -2.73
CA ILE A 116 8.32 9.43 -3.97
C ILE A 116 8.83 8.05 -3.61
N VAL A 117 8.27 7.01 -4.24
CA VAL A 117 8.56 5.61 -3.88
C VAL A 117 9.46 4.94 -4.92
N PRO A 118 10.22 3.90 -4.56
CA PRO A 118 10.97 3.10 -5.52
C PRO A 118 10.06 2.53 -6.62
N LYS A 119 10.50 2.57 -7.88
CA LYS A 119 9.80 1.88 -8.98
C LYS A 119 9.61 0.39 -8.70
N GLU A 120 10.60 -0.25 -8.08
CA GLU A 120 10.55 -1.67 -7.70
C GLU A 120 9.38 -2.00 -6.76
N SER A 121 8.92 -1.04 -5.94
CA SER A 121 7.77 -1.25 -5.06
C SER A 121 6.42 -1.23 -5.77
N THR A 122 6.37 -0.66 -6.98
CA THR A 122 5.10 -0.36 -7.65
C THR A 122 4.36 -1.63 -8.04
N ASP A 123 5.07 -2.66 -8.51
CA ASP A 123 4.48 -3.96 -8.82
C ASP A 123 3.79 -4.58 -7.60
N TYR A 124 4.42 -4.50 -6.43
CA TYR A 124 3.83 -5.02 -5.20
C TYR A 124 2.63 -4.17 -4.74
N LEU A 125 2.73 -2.84 -4.81
CA LEU A 125 1.62 -1.95 -4.49
C LEU A 125 0.40 -2.15 -5.41
N ILE A 126 0.64 -2.41 -6.71
CA ILE A 126 -0.42 -2.75 -7.67
C ILE A 126 -1.08 -4.08 -7.29
N LYS A 127 -0.31 -5.10 -6.91
CA LYS A 127 -0.86 -6.38 -6.41
C LYS A 127 -1.71 -6.15 -5.15
N VAL A 128 -1.29 -5.28 -4.24
CA VAL A 128 -2.06 -4.91 -3.04
C VAL A 128 -3.36 -4.20 -3.42
N ALA A 129 -3.33 -3.24 -4.35
CA ALA A 129 -4.53 -2.55 -4.82
C ALA A 129 -5.53 -3.54 -5.45
N LYS A 130 -5.05 -4.47 -6.29
CA LYS A 130 -5.86 -5.54 -6.89
C LYS A 130 -6.45 -6.48 -5.84
N PHE A 131 -5.68 -6.84 -4.82
CA PHE A 131 -6.18 -7.60 -3.67
C PHE A 131 -7.34 -6.87 -2.96
N VAL A 132 -7.21 -5.56 -2.71
CA VAL A 132 -8.27 -4.79 -2.06
C VAL A 132 -9.52 -4.72 -2.94
N ASP A 133 -9.37 -4.51 -4.24
CA ASP A 133 -10.49 -4.48 -5.19
C ASP A 133 -11.20 -5.84 -5.30
N ASP A 134 -10.43 -6.93 -5.33
CA ASP A 134 -10.94 -8.29 -5.27
C ASP A 134 -11.67 -8.56 -3.95
N GLU A 135 -11.13 -8.10 -2.82
CA GLU A 135 -11.75 -8.26 -1.51
C GLU A 135 -13.08 -7.50 -1.40
N LEU A 136 -13.11 -6.26 -1.88
CA LEU A 136 -14.34 -5.47 -1.96
C LEU A 136 -15.37 -6.17 -2.85
N SER A 137 -14.98 -6.59 -4.04
CA SER A 137 -15.90 -7.14 -5.04
C SER A 137 -16.38 -8.56 -4.71
N LEU A 138 -15.45 -9.47 -4.41
CA LEU A 138 -15.72 -10.89 -4.26
C LEU A 138 -16.18 -11.26 -2.85
N TYR A 139 -15.63 -10.62 -1.81
CA TYR A 139 -15.99 -10.94 -0.43
C TYR A 139 -17.06 -9.99 0.11
N TYR A 140 -16.85 -8.67 0.02
CA TYR A 140 -17.78 -7.67 0.58
C TYR A 140 -18.96 -7.33 -0.35
N LYS A 141 -18.92 -7.75 -1.63
CA LYS A 141 -19.94 -7.44 -2.65
C LYS A 141 -20.13 -5.92 -2.86
N MET A 142 -19.03 -5.19 -2.80
CA MET A 142 -18.94 -3.74 -3.00
C MET A 142 -18.17 -3.41 -4.29
N PRO A 143 -18.38 -2.23 -4.89
CA PRO A 143 -17.58 -1.80 -6.04
C PRO A 143 -16.08 -1.76 -5.71
N PRO A 144 -15.19 -2.05 -6.69
CA PRO A 144 -13.75 -1.86 -6.52
C PRO A 144 -13.42 -0.38 -6.34
N TYR A 145 -12.34 -0.10 -5.61
CA TYR A 145 -11.94 1.25 -5.24
C TYR A 145 -10.79 1.79 -6.11
N TYR A 146 -9.72 1.02 -6.27
CA TYR A 146 -8.48 1.52 -6.88
C TYR A 146 -8.50 1.45 -8.41
N ASN A 147 -8.88 0.30 -8.98
CA ASN A 147 -8.87 0.02 -10.42
C ASN A 147 -7.52 0.33 -11.11
N ILE A 148 -6.41 0.16 -10.38
CA ILE A 148 -5.05 0.47 -10.82
C ILE A 148 -4.55 -0.59 -11.80
N GLN A 149 -4.09 -0.17 -12.97
CA GLN A 149 -3.57 -1.08 -14.01
C GLN A 149 -2.07 -0.89 -14.27
N LYS A 150 -1.57 0.32 -14.09
CA LYS A 150 -0.18 0.69 -14.36
C LYS A 150 0.40 1.56 -13.25
N THR A 151 1.72 1.68 -13.23
CA THR A 151 2.47 2.42 -12.21
C THR A 151 1.97 3.86 -12.05
N GLU A 152 1.66 4.57 -13.13
CA GLU A 152 1.21 5.97 -13.06
C GLU A 152 -0.15 6.14 -12.36
N ASP A 153 -0.97 5.09 -12.30
CA ASP A 153 -2.26 5.13 -11.60
C ASP A 153 -2.08 5.16 -10.07
N LEU A 154 -0.90 4.78 -9.56
CA LEU A 154 -0.56 4.95 -8.13
C LEU A 154 -0.41 6.41 -7.73
N ILE A 155 -0.18 7.32 -8.68
CA ILE A 155 0.01 8.74 -8.39
C ILE A 155 -1.30 9.34 -7.84
N GLY A 156 -1.23 9.86 -6.62
CA GLY A 156 -2.36 10.39 -5.85
C GLY A 156 -2.92 9.40 -4.84
N THR A 157 -2.49 8.13 -4.85
CA THR A 157 -2.93 7.15 -3.85
C THR A 157 -2.38 7.47 -2.47
N ILE A 158 -3.19 7.14 -1.46
CA ILE A 158 -2.86 7.36 -0.05
C ILE A 158 -2.24 6.09 0.53
N ILE A 159 -1.14 6.27 1.25
CA ILE A 159 -0.49 5.21 2.02
C ILE A 159 -0.35 5.60 3.50
N VAL A 160 -0.01 4.62 4.32
CA VAL A 160 0.34 4.83 5.73
C VAL A 160 1.81 4.49 5.91
N GLY A 161 2.63 5.48 6.24
CA GLY A 161 4.00 5.29 6.67
C GLY A 161 4.05 4.92 8.15
N LEU A 162 4.65 3.78 8.47
CA LEU A 162 4.81 3.31 9.84
C LEU A 162 6.27 2.97 10.09
N ALA A 163 6.89 3.60 11.09
CA ALA A 163 8.24 3.25 11.47
C ALA A 163 8.27 2.00 12.37
N PRO A 164 9.41 1.30 12.44
CA PRO A 164 9.61 0.26 13.43
C PRO A 164 9.36 0.80 14.85
N HIS A 165 8.82 -0.05 15.73
CA HIS A 165 8.60 0.27 17.15
C HIS A 165 7.63 1.43 17.44
N THR A 166 6.89 1.91 16.44
CA THR A 166 5.82 2.89 16.63
C THR A 166 4.45 2.28 16.36
N SER A 167 3.41 2.90 16.90
CA SER A 167 2.00 2.50 16.73
C SER A 167 1.15 3.58 16.04
N ALA A 168 1.76 4.71 15.69
CA ALA A 168 1.10 5.81 14.98
C ALA A 168 1.64 5.87 13.55
N GLY A 169 0.76 5.59 12.59
CA GLY A 169 1.05 5.74 11.17
C GLY A 169 0.84 7.18 10.70
N ILE A 170 1.64 7.63 9.74
CA ILE A 170 1.51 8.94 9.11
C ILE A 170 1.02 8.77 7.69
N ILE A 171 -0.06 9.48 7.34
CA ILE A 171 -0.59 9.49 5.99
C ILE A 171 0.44 10.09 5.03
N GLY A 172 0.66 9.41 3.91
CA GLY A 172 1.45 9.87 2.78
C GLY A 172 0.68 9.77 1.48
N ARG A 173 1.00 10.60 0.50
CA ARG A 173 0.43 10.56 -0.85
C ARG A 173 1.54 10.33 -1.88
N ILE A 174 1.41 9.32 -2.71
CA ILE A 174 2.42 9.02 -3.75
C ILE A 174 2.32 10.08 -4.85
N ILE A 175 3.42 10.76 -5.15
CA ILE A 175 3.46 11.77 -6.22
C ILE A 175 4.35 11.39 -7.40
N GLY A 176 5.14 10.33 -7.28
CA GLY A 176 6.02 9.83 -8.32
C GLY A 176 6.90 8.69 -7.84
N PHE A 177 7.87 8.35 -8.67
CA PHE A 177 8.71 7.17 -8.52
C PHE A 177 10.18 7.51 -8.68
N CYS A 178 11.08 6.69 -8.13
CA CYS A 178 12.53 6.83 -8.34
C CYS A 178 13.17 5.50 -8.73
N ASP A 179 14.32 5.56 -9.40
CA ASP A 179 15.12 4.36 -9.73
C ASP A 179 15.92 3.84 -8.53
N ALA A 180 16.01 4.62 -7.44
CA ALA A 180 16.65 4.19 -6.21
C ALA A 180 15.74 3.25 -5.40
N THR A 181 16.34 2.45 -4.51
CA THR A 181 15.63 1.52 -3.62
C THR A 181 15.14 2.17 -2.32
N CYS A 182 14.99 3.50 -2.30
CA CYS A 182 14.58 4.27 -1.13
C CYS A 182 13.33 5.11 -1.36
N CYS A 183 12.59 5.36 -0.30
CA CYS A 183 11.46 6.28 -0.26
C CYS A 183 11.98 7.69 0.06
N PHE A 184 11.75 8.64 -0.84
CA PHE A 184 12.02 10.05 -0.59
C PHE A 184 10.77 10.72 -0.03
N ALA A 185 10.90 11.40 1.11
CA ALA A 185 9.81 12.19 1.67
C ALA A 185 10.34 13.41 2.41
N HIS A 186 9.43 14.34 2.71
CA HIS A 186 9.76 15.52 3.48
C HIS A 186 10.30 15.13 4.88
N PRO A 187 11.33 15.81 5.43
CA PRO A 187 11.86 15.53 6.77
C PRO A 187 10.77 15.48 7.85
N LEU A 188 9.79 16.38 7.79
CA LEU A 188 8.64 16.38 8.72
C LEU A 188 7.85 15.07 8.69
N TRP A 189 7.69 14.44 7.53
CA TRP A 189 7.01 13.15 7.41
C TRP A 189 7.82 12.02 8.08
N HIS A 190 9.15 12.03 7.90
CA HIS A 190 10.05 11.10 8.59
C HIS A 190 10.03 11.30 10.11
N THR A 191 10.20 12.53 10.57
CA THR A 191 10.20 12.85 12.00
C THR A 191 8.85 12.55 12.66
N ALA A 192 7.73 12.83 11.98
CA ALA A 192 6.40 12.55 12.52
C ALA A 192 6.18 11.04 12.78
N LYS A 193 6.79 10.16 11.98
CA LYS A 193 6.79 8.71 12.24
C LYS A 193 7.95 8.23 13.11
N ARG A 194 8.74 9.14 13.70
CA ARG A 194 9.93 8.89 14.56
C ARG A 194 11.11 8.26 13.84
N ARG A 195 11.46 8.80 12.66
CA ARG A 195 12.70 8.53 11.92
C ARG A 195 13.58 9.77 11.87
#